data_AF-A0AAF6BLV8-F1
#
_entry.id   AF-A0AAF6BLV8-F1
#
_cell.length_a   1.000
_cell.length_b   1.000
_cell.length_c   1.000
_cell.angle_alpha   90.00
_cell.angle_beta   90.00
_cell.angle_gamma   90.00
#
_symmetry.space_group_name_H-M   'P 1'
#
loop_
_entity.id
_entity.type
_entity.pdbx_description
1 polymer ?
#
loop_
_entity_poly.entity_id
_entity_poly.type
_entity_poly.pdbx_seq_one_letter_code
_entity_poly.pdbx_strand_id
1 'polypeptide(L)'
;MASPHTKESLLAFLEVNQIEAKTYDHPKVLTVEEQANYVGHLEGGHSKNLLLKDKKNRLILISALTSAKIDLKVLSQRLGLGKSGLRMAPEDIMQASLKVPLGCVTPFALQNDSARSVTLLLDEGFRMKSKVFFHPLSNDATTAVSPSGLDKFLRLIGREPVYVDLEAIVVVSKEQQPDLASYLVDMSTECITKDQATIETRAVQASLPVRIQGMNDDVTKSVVKPKSKASPTAPQMEFVKPAGADVQATTKSILDEFLSAVQKEFQVTSQVVEKQGEEVATVTSNSWRQRLVPELESMLVAFKNAAYTEGFVAGIASCSRAKGKGQT
;
A
#
# COMPACT_ATOMS: atom_id res chain seq x y z
N MET A 1 13.91 -14.12 18.86
CA MET A 1 13.39 -12.86 18.30
C MET A 1 12.66 -12.13 19.41
N ALA A 2 12.76 -10.80 19.51
CA ALA A 2 12.02 -10.04 20.51
C ALA A 2 10.50 -10.20 20.33
N SER A 3 9.76 -10.18 21.43
CA SER A 3 8.30 -10.20 21.41
C SER A 3 7.75 -8.94 20.70
N PRO A 4 6.62 -9.04 19.97
CA PRO A 4 6.05 -7.88 19.31
C PRO A 4 5.61 -6.82 20.31
N HIS A 5 5.74 -5.55 19.93
CA HIS A 5 5.27 -4.44 20.74
C HIS A 5 3.74 -4.46 20.88
N THR A 6 3.26 -4.23 22.10
CA THR A 6 1.83 -4.08 22.42
C THR A 6 1.46 -2.61 22.53
N LYS A 7 0.15 -2.32 22.54
CA LYS A 7 -0.41 -0.99 22.83
C LYS A 7 0.20 -0.39 24.10
N GLU A 8 0.24 -1.14 25.19
CA GLU A 8 0.75 -0.70 26.48
C GLU A 8 2.25 -0.35 26.40
N SER A 9 3.03 -1.20 25.73
CA SER A 9 4.47 -0.95 25.56
C SER A 9 4.75 0.30 24.71
N LEU A 10 3.92 0.55 23.69
CA LEU A 10 4.01 1.76 22.87
C LEU A 10 3.65 3.00 23.70
N LEU A 11 2.54 2.97 24.44
CA LEU A 11 2.11 4.12 25.24
C LEU A 11 3.13 4.47 26.33
N ALA A 12 3.68 3.46 27.00
CA ALA A 12 4.79 3.65 27.94
C ALA A 12 6.04 4.23 27.26
N PHE A 13 6.37 3.77 26.05
CA PHE A 13 7.47 4.33 25.27
C PHE A 13 7.24 5.82 24.94
N LEU A 14 6.03 6.20 24.52
CA LEU A 14 5.71 7.61 24.24
C LEU A 14 5.82 8.48 25.50
N GLU A 15 5.32 7.98 26.63
CA GLU A 15 5.38 8.68 27.91
C GLU A 15 6.82 8.89 28.40
N VAL A 16 7.62 7.81 28.47
CA VAL A 16 9.03 7.87 28.92
C VAL A 16 9.85 8.82 28.06
N ASN A 17 9.57 8.86 26.76
CA ASN A 17 10.27 9.74 25.83
C ASN A 17 9.66 11.14 25.74
N GLN A 18 8.69 11.50 26.58
CA GLN A 18 8.02 12.81 26.59
C GLN A 18 7.49 13.18 25.20
N ILE A 19 6.72 12.27 24.61
CA ILE A 19 5.93 12.50 23.41
C ILE A 19 4.48 12.64 23.86
N GLU A 20 3.93 13.86 23.73
CA GLU A 20 2.55 14.11 24.12
C GLU A 20 1.61 13.27 23.26
N ALA A 21 0.89 12.36 23.91
CA ALA A 21 -0.05 11.45 23.28
C ALA A 21 -1.37 11.45 24.05
N LYS A 22 -2.49 11.45 23.33
CA LYS A 22 -3.82 11.26 23.92
C LYS A 22 -4.53 10.10 23.24
N THR A 23 -4.81 9.06 24.00
CA THR A 23 -5.48 7.85 23.51
C THR A 23 -6.97 7.89 23.82
N TYR A 24 -7.76 7.48 22.83
CA TYR A 24 -9.22 7.38 22.88
C TYR A 24 -9.57 5.92 22.65
N ASP A 25 -10.03 5.24 23.69
CA ASP A 25 -10.50 3.86 23.59
C ASP A 25 -11.88 3.79 22.94
N HIS A 26 -12.09 2.78 22.12
CA HIS A 26 -13.36 2.50 21.47
C HIS A 26 -13.50 0.99 21.20
N PRO A 27 -14.71 0.45 21.02
CA PRO A 27 -14.88 -0.93 20.59
C PRO A 27 -14.14 -1.22 19.29
N LYS A 28 -13.79 -2.50 19.08
CA LYS A 28 -13.28 -2.97 17.80
C LYS A 28 -14.41 -2.88 16.78
N VAL A 29 -14.27 -1.95 15.86
CA VAL A 29 -15.23 -1.72 14.79
C VAL A 29 -14.67 -2.29 13.49
N LEU A 30 -15.54 -2.98 12.75
CA LEU A 30 -15.18 -3.58 11.47
C LEU A 30 -15.52 -2.65 10.31
N THR A 31 -16.51 -1.79 10.51
CA THR A 31 -16.91 -0.79 9.54
C THR A 31 -16.32 0.56 9.89
N VAL A 32 -16.29 1.41 8.89
CA VAL A 32 -15.52 2.63 8.97
C VAL A 32 -16.39 3.79 9.41
N GLU A 33 -17.64 3.77 9.00
CA GLU A 33 -18.70 4.61 9.50
C GLU A 33 -18.81 4.48 11.03
N GLU A 34 -18.69 3.26 11.57
CA GLU A 34 -18.67 3.03 13.01
C GLU A 34 -17.46 3.66 13.68
N GLN A 35 -16.27 3.53 13.10
CA GLN A 35 -15.06 4.16 13.64
C GLN A 35 -15.17 5.68 13.68
N ALA A 36 -15.70 6.28 12.61
CA ALA A 36 -15.91 7.71 12.51
C ALA A 36 -16.85 8.26 13.61
N ASN A 37 -17.80 7.46 14.11
CA ASN A 37 -18.66 7.87 15.23
C ASN A 37 -17.85 8.10 16.52
N TYR A 38 -16.79 7.32 16.76
CA TYR A 38 -15.98 7.43 17.98
C TYR A 38 -14.93 8.53 17.90
N VAL A 39 -14.25 8.68 16.77
CA VAL A 39 -13.08 9.58 16.66
C VAL A 39 -13.22 10.63 15.57
N GLY A 40 -14.14 10.48 14.62
CA GLY A 40 -14.29 11.39 13.48
C GLY A 40 -14.72 12.81 13.86
N HIS A 41 -15.26 13.01 15.06
CA HIS A 41 -15.57 14.33 15.60
C HIS A 41 -14.35 15.05 16.20
N LEU A 42 -13.22 14.36 16.37
CA LEU A 42 -11.99 14.93 16.91
C LEU A 42 -11.27 15.73 15.83
N GLU A 43 -10.90 16.97 16.16
CA GLU A 43 -10.17 17.85 15.25
C GLU A 43 -8.72 17.39 15.06
N GLY A 44 -8.29 17.34 13.81
CA GLY A 44 -6.92 16.98 13.41
C GLY A 44 -6.89 16.16 12.13
N GLY A 45 -5.76 15.50 11.89
CA GLY A 45 -5.55 14.63 10.74
C GLY A 45 -5.81 13.18 11.08
N HIS A 46 -7.00 12.68 10.77
CA HIS A 46 -7.25 11.24 10.76
C HIS A 46 -6.43 10.60 9.66
N SER A 47 -5.75 9.49 9.99
CA SER A 47 -4.86 8.82 9.06
C SER A 47 -5.46 7.55 8.48
N LYS A 48 -5.02 7.21 7.28
CA LYS A 48 -5.07 5.87 6.70
C LYS A 48 -3.67 5.40 6.43
N ASN A 49 -3.46 4.09 6.55
CA ASN A 49 -2.15 3.48 6.41
C ASN A 49 -2.23 2.34 5.40
N LEU A 50 -1.39 2.39 4.37
CA LEU A 50 -1.36 1.41 3.29
C LEU A 50 0.00 0.71 3.30
N LEU A 51 0.02 -0.59 3.53
CA LEU A 51 1.21 -1.39 3.32
C LEU A 51 1.23 -1.89 1.87
N LEU A 52 2.21 -1.41 1.11
CA LEU A 52 2.43 -1.73 -0.29
C LEU A 52 3.65 -2.63 -0.45
N LYS A 53 3.65 -3.37 -1.55
CA LYS A 53 4.75 -4.24 -1.95
C LYS A 53 5.07 -4.04 -3.42
N ASP A 54 6.36 -3.98 -3.75
CA ASP A 54 6.79 -3.88 -5.14
C ASP A 54 7.05 -5.26 -5.80
N LYS A 55 7.47 -5.27 -7.07
CA LYS A 55 7.84 -6.50 -7.79
C LYS A 55 9.09 -7.19 -7.25
N LYS A 56 9.98 -6.45 -6.57
CA LYS A 56 11.18 -6.97 -5.89
C LYS A 56 10.92 -7.38 -4.44
N ASN A 57 9.65 -7.41 -4.01
CA ASN A 57 9.23 -7.71 -2.64
C ASN A 57 9.66 -6.68 -1.58
N ARG A 58 10.07 -5.47 -1.98
CA ARG A 58 10.30 -4.37 -1.03
C ARG A 58 8.96 -3.89 -0.47
N LEU A 59 8.93 -3.57 0.81
CA LEU A 59 7.74 -3.12 1.52
C LEU A 59 7.77 -1.62 1.74
N ILE A 60 6.65 -0.96 1.43
CA ILE A 60 6.49 0.49 1.60
C ILE A 60 5.22 0.73 2.40
N LEU A 61 5.35 1.34 3.57
CA LEU A 61 4.25 1.83 4.38
C LEU A 61 3.97 3.30 4.00
N ILE A 62 2.79 3.57 3.47
CA ILE A 62 2.29 4.92 3.24
C ILE A 62 1.36 5.29 4.39
N SER A 63 1.64 6.40 5.05
CA SER A 63 0.77 6.97 6.08
C SER A 63 0.28 8.32 5.61
N ALA A 64 -1.03 8.48 5.43
CA ALA A 64 -1.61 9.66 4.83
C ALA A 64 -2.90 10.12 5.50
N LEU A 65 -3.32 11.35 5.26
CA LEU A 65 -4.66 11.80 5.67
C LEU A 65 -5.73 10.90 5.02
N THR A 66 -6.81 10.63 5.73
CA THR A 66 -7.90 9.80 5.18
C THR A 66 -8.46 10.40 3.89
N SER A 67 -8.53 11.74 3.81
CA SER A 67 -8.97 12.48 2.62
C SER A 67 -7.98 12.47 1.46
N ALA A 68 -6.71 12.10 1.67
CA ALA A 68 -5.68 12.22 0.65
C ALA A 68 -5.92 11.28 -0.54
N LYS A 69 -5.88 11.78 -1.77
CA LYS A 69 -6.10 10.97 -2.97
C LYS A 69 -4.78 10.43 -3.53
N ILE A 70 -4.47 9.18 -3.18
CA ILE A 70 -3.22 8.53 -3.59
C ILE A 70 -3.46 7.74 -4.89
N ASP A 71 -2.87 8.20 -6.00
CA ASP A 71 -2.80 7.42 -7.23
C ASP A 71 -1.59 6.46 -7.18
N LEU A 72 -1.86 5.16 -7.00
CA LEU A 72 -0.82 4.13 -6.92
C LEU A 72 0.03 4.03 -8.20
N LYS A 73 -0.51 4.39 -9.38
CA LYS A 73 0.25 4.38 -10.63
C LYS A 73 1.27 5.52 -10.64
N VAL A 74 0.84 6.71 -10.26
CA VAL A 74 1.72 7.89 -10.15
C VAL A 74 2.78 7.65 -9.08
N LEU A 75 2.38 7.20 -7.89
CA LEU A 75 3.31 6.87 -6.80
C LEU A 75 4.33 5.81 -7.24
N SER A 76 3.90 4.77 -7.96
CA SER A 76 4.77 3.74 -8.50
C SER A 76 5.79 4.30 -9.49
N GLN A 77 5.41 5.27 -10.33
CA GLN A 77 6.34 5.95 -11.23
C GLN A 77 7.34 6.82 -10.49
N ARG A 78 6.89 7.60 -9.49
CA ARG A 78 7.74 8.44 -8.65
C ARG A 78 8.75 7.66 -7.83
N LEU A 79 8.42 6.42 -7.47
CA LEU A 79 9.32 5.47 -6.83
C LEU A 79 10.26 4.73 -7.81
N GLY A 80 10.17 5.01 -9.12
CA GLY A 80 11.01 4.37 -10.14
C GLY A 80 10.65 2.92 -10.44
N LEU A 81 9.42 2.49 -10.11
CA LEU A 81 8.96 1.10 -10.25
C LEU A 81 8.17 0.83 -11.54
N GLY A 82 8.00 1.86 -12.38
CA GLY A 82 7.10 1.84 -13.54
C GLY A 82 5.63 2.10 -13.16
N LYS A 83 4.71 2.03 -14.13
CA LYS A 83 3.28 2.41 -13.94
C LYS A 83 2.46 1.46 -13.06
N SER A 84 2.88 0.21 -12.91
CA SER A 84 2.18 -0.85 -12.17
C SER A 84 3.20 -1.70 -11.42
N GLY A 85 4.03 -1.01 -10.64
CA GLY A 85 5.09 -1.60 -9.84
C GLY A 85 4.65 -1.86 -8.40
N LEU A 86 3.57 -1.23 -7.93
CA LEU A 86 3.04 -1.34 -6.58
C LEU A 86 1.74 -2.15 -6.54
N ARG A 87 1.60 -2.94 -5.47
CA ARG A 87 0.39 -3.68 -5.11
C ARG A 87 0.22 -3.69 -3.60
N MET A 88 -0.98 -4.00 -3.09
CA MET A 88 -1.19 -4.14 -1.65
C MET A 88 -0.38 -5.32 -1.13
N ALA A 89 0.22 -5.17 0.05
CA ALA A 89 0.88 -6.27 0.71
C ALA A 89 -0.17 -7.29 1.21
N PRO A 90 0.02 -8.59 0.93
CA PRO A 90 -0.80 -9.65 1.52
C PRO A 90 -0.78 -9.64 3.05
N GLU A 91 -1.83 -10.17 3.67
CA GLU A 91 -2.02 -10.14 5.13
C GLU A 91 -0.91 -10.91 5.89
N ASP A 92 -0.47 -12.05 5.38
CA ASP A 92 0.62 -12.84 5.96
C ASP A 92 1.94 -12.04 6.01
N ILE A 93 2.25 -11.31 4.92
CA ILE A 93 3.42 -10.43 4.85
C ILE A 93 3.28 -9.25 5.82
N MET A 94 2.09 -8.66 5.92
CA MET A 94 1.81 -7.59 6.89
C MET A 94 2.00 -8.07 8.33
N GLN A 95 1.43 -9.22 8.70
CA GLN A 95 1.58 -9.79 10.04
C GLN A 95 3.04 -10.19 10.33
N ALA A 96 3.74 -10.74 9.34
CA ALA A 96 5.15 -11.12 9.48
C ALA A 96 6.08 -9.92 9.68
N SER A 97 5.85 -8.83 8.94
CA SER A 97 6.70 -7.63 8.94
C SER A 97 6.34 -6.63 10.06
N LEU A 98 5.07 -6.25 10.17
CA LEU A 98 4.61 -5.22 11.10
C LEU A 98 4.17 -5.77 12.46
N LYS A 99 3.88 -7.08 12.57
CA LYS A 99 3.40 -7.74 13.80
C LYS A 99 2.12 -7.12 14.39
N VAL A 100 1.26 -6.58 13.53
CA VAL A 100 -0.04 -6.03 13.90
C VAL A 100 -1.18 -6.85 13.27
N PRO A 101 -2.35 -6.92 13.91
CA PRO A 101 -3.52 -7.57 13.31
C PRO A 101 -4.05 -6.74 12.13
N LEU A 102 -4.90 -7.38 11.32
CA LEU A 102 -5.53 -6.72 10.16
C LEU A 102 -6.32 -5.48 10.59
N GLY A 103 -6.18 -4.39 9.83
CA GLY A 103 -6.79 -3.10 10.13
C GLY A 103 -6.02 -2.25 11.15
N CYS A 104 -4.91 -2.75 11.71
CA CYS A 104 -4.05 -2.01 12.65
C CYS A 104 -2.76 -1.52 12.03
N VAL A 105 -2.69 -1.41 10.70
CA VAL A 105 -1.51 -0.85 10.01
C VAL A 105 -1.31 0.59 10.51
N THR A 106 -0.10 0.89 10.98
CA THR A 106 0.22 2.14 11.67
C THR A 106 1.72 2.41 11.61
N PRO A 107 2.18 3.67 11.51
CA PRO A 107 3.60 4.00 11.58
C PRO A 107 4.25 3.56 12.91
N PHE A 108 3.48 3.42 13.99
CA PHE A 108 4.00 2.92 15.26
C PHE A 108 4.52 1.48 15.18
N ALA A 109 4.02 0.68 14.22
CA ALA A 109 4.45 -0.71 14.05
C ALA A 109 5.90 -0.84 13.59
N LEU A 110 6.52 0.25 13.13
CA LEU A 110 7.93 0.29 12.71
C LEU A 110 8.91 0.15 13.87
N GLN A 111 8.44 0.26 15.12
CA GLN A 111 9.22 -0.06 16.31
C GLN A 111 9.55 -1.56 16.39
N ASN A 112 8.77 -2.43 15.74
CA ASN A 112 9.07 -3.86 15.66
C ASN A 112 10.28 -4.10 14.76
N ASP A 113 11.28 -4.87 15.25
CA ASP A 113 12.50 -5.20 14.50
C ASP A 113 12.22 -5.85 13.13
N SER A 114 11.14 -6.64 13.02
CA SER A 114 10.71 -7.27 11.76
C SER A 114 10.31 -6.27 10.68
N ALA A 115 10.05 -5.02 11.04
CA ALA A 115 9.69 -3.94 10.13
C ALA A 115 10.92 -3.16 9.62
N ARG A 116 12.16 -3.55 9.98
CA ARG A 116 13.39 -2.81 9.63
C ARG A 116 13.53 -2.49 8.13
N SER A 117 13.11 -3.40 7.26
CA SER A 117 13.16 -3.23 5.80
C SER A 117 11.97 -2.47 5.20
N VAL A 118 10.97 -2.11 6.01
CA VAL A 118 9.81 -1.35 5.55
C VAL A 118 10.22 0.11 5.39
N THR A 119 10.04 0.63 4.17
CA THR A 119 10.19 2.07 3.86
C THR A 119 8.94 2.81 4.32
N LEU A 120 9.08 3.95 5.00
CA LEU A 120 7.95 4.79 5.41
C LEU A 120 7.89 6.06 4.56
N LEU A 121 6.73 6.39 4.01
CA LEU A 121 6.43 7.70 3.43
C LEU A 121 5.23 8.31 4.16
N LEU A 122 5.40 9.54 4.64
CA LEU A 122 4.40 10.32 5.32
C LEU A 122 3.80 11.35 4.36
N ASP A 123 2.50 11.54 4.42
CA ASP A 123 1.81 12.63 3.72
C ASP A 123 2.23 13.99 4.28
N GLU A 124 2.67 14.89 3.40
CA GLU A 124 3.00 16.27 3.75
C GLU A 124 1.82 17.01 4.41
N GLY A 125 0.57 16.62 4.09
CA GLY A 125 -0.64 17.16 4.71
C GLY A 125 -0.70 17.02 6.23
N PHE A 126 0.04 16.06 6.82
CA PHE A 126 0.16 15.95 8.28
C PHE A 126 0.85 17.15 8.92
N ARG A 127 1.80 17.81 8.23
CA ARG A 127 2.52 18.98 8.79
C ARG A 127 1.59 20.15 9.08
N MET A 128 0.46 20.23 8.37
CA MET A 128 -0.54 21.28 8.52
C MET A 128 -1.57 20.99 9.63
N LYS A 129 -1.44 19.86 10.34
CA LYS A 129 -2.37 19.47 11.39
C LYS A 129 -1.76 19.72 12.77
N SER A 130 -2.58 20.17 13.71
CA SER A 130 -2.18 20.28 15.11
C SER A 130 -1.94 18.90 15.74
N LYS A 131 -2.76 17.92 15.37
CA LYS A 131 -2.70 16.52 15.82
C LYS A 131 -3.00 15.58 14.66
N VAL A 132 -2.41 14.40 14.72
CA VAL A 132 -2.64 13.29 13.80
C VAL A 132 -3.01 12.04 14.59
N PHE A 133 -3.93 11.25 14.06
CA PHE A 133 -4.54 10.12 14.76
C PHE A 133 -4.13 8.79 14.12
N PHE A 134 -3.61 7.87 14.93
CA PHE A 134 -3.19 6.53 14.49
C PHE A 134 -3.66 5.45 15.46
N HIS A 135 -3.78 4.22 14.98
CA HIS A 135 -3.97 3.05 15.85
C HIS A 135 -2.68 2.78 16.65
N PRO A 136 -2.76 2.65 17.99
CA PRO A 136 -1.61 2.33 18.84
C PRO A 136 -1.36 0.81 18.85
N LEU A 137 -1.06 0.23 17.68
CA LEU A 137 -0.86 -1.21 17.46
C LEU A 137 -2.09 -2.10 17.72
N SER A 138 -3.23 -1.50 18.07
CA SER A 138 -4.51 -2.17 18.32
C SER A 138 -5.66 -1.37 17.69
N ASN A 139 -6.73 -2.06 17.29
CA ASN A 139 -7.94 -1.48 16.68
C ASN A 139 -9.03 -1.10 17.68
N ASP A 140 -8.78 -1.27 18.98
CA ASP A 140 -9.67 -0.83 20.06
C ASP A 140 -9.32 0.56 20.60
N ALA A 141 -8.41 1.27 19.93
CA ALA A 141 -8.06 2.61 20.31
C ALA A 141 -7.51 3.43 19.14
N THR A 142 -7.54 4.74 19.34
CA THR A 142 -6.91 5.72 18.46
C THR A 142 -6.10 6.68 19.32
N THR A 143 -4.84 6.90 18.96
CA THR A 143 -3.92 7.79 19.68
C THR A 143 -3.62 9.02 18.84
N ALA A 144 -3.85 10.18 19.43
CA ALA A 144 -3.49 11.48 18.89
C ALA A 144 -2.07 11.85 19.31
N VAL A 145 -1.23 12.23 18.35
CA VAL A 145 0.10 12.82 18.58
C VAL A 145 0.26 14.07 17.72
N SER A 146 1.14 14.99 18.08
CA SER A 146 1.53 16.07 17.17
C SER A 146 2.42 15.53 16.04
N PRO A 147 2.51 16.20 14.87
CA PRO A 147 3.46 15.82 13.83
C PRO A 147 4.91 15.80 14.33
N SER A 148 5.30 16.76 15.17
CA SER A 148 6.63 16.78 15.80
C SER A 148 6.84 15.64 16.80
N GLY A 149 5.79 15.20 17.48
CA GLY A 149 5.80 14.02 18.34
C GLY A 149 5.99 12.73 17.54
N LEU A 150 5.34 12.61 16.38
CA LEU A 150 5.56 11.52 15.43
C LEU A 150 7.01 11.52 14.91
N ASP A 151 7.55 12.69 14.54
CA ASP A 151 8.95 12.83 14.12
C ASP A 151 9.93 12.37 15.20
N LYS A 152 9.68 12.79 16.45
CA LYS A 152 10.48 12.37 17.61
C LYS A 152 10.41 10.85 17.82
N PHE A 153 9.22 10.27 17.77
CA PHE A 153 9.03 8.82 17.84
C PHE A 153 9.87 8.09 16.78
N LEU A 154 9.74 8.49 15.51
CA LEU A 154 10.45 7.87 14.39
C LEU A 154 11.97 7.95 14.55
N ARG A 155 12.50 9.12 14.93
CA ARG A 155 13.94 9.28 15.15
C ARG A 155 14.47 8.42 16.30
N LEU A 156 13.70 8.27 17.39
CA LEU A 156 14.09 7.41 18.52
C LEU A 156 14.18 5.93 18.14
N ILE A 157 13.39 5.48 17.16
CA ILE A 157 13.48 4.12 16.61
C ILE A 157 14.44 4.03 15.41
N GLY A 158 15.26 5.06 15.18
CA GLY A 158 16.29 5.08 14.14
C GLY A 158 15.74 5.29 12.72
N ARG A 159 14.60 5.96 12.58
CA ARG A 159 13.97 6.27 11.28
C ARG A 159 13.89 7.78 11.07
N GLU A 160 14.42 8.27 9.94
CA GLU A 160 14.22 9.67 9.57
C GLU A 160 12.84 9.84 8.92
N PRO A 161 11.99 10.78 9.39
CA PRO A 161 10.70 11.06 8.77
C PRO A 161 10.85 11.61 7.35
N VAL A 162 10.22 10.95 6.38
CA VAL A 162 10.18 11.40 4.99
C VAL A 162 8.76 11.83 4.65
N TYR A 163 8.57 13.13 4.44
CA TYR A 163 7.30 13.72 4.03
C TYR A 163 7.25 13.92 2.52
N VAL A 164 6.12 13.58 1.92
CA VAL A 164 5.92 13.61 0.48
C VAL A 164 4.53 14.17 0.18
N ASP A 165 4.43 15.07 -0.79
CA ASP A 165 3.15 15.40 -1.41
C ASP A 165 2.64 14.18 -2.18
N LEU A 166 1.70 13.43 -1.60
CA LEU A 166 1.15 12.20 -2.20
C LEU A 166 0.10 12.47 -3.30
N GLU A 167 -0.38 13.70 -3.44
CA GLU A 167 -1.37 14.09 -4.45
C GLU A 167 -0.72 14.73 -5.69
N ALA A 168 0.58 15.07 -5.62
CA ALA A 168 1.32 15.62 -6.75
C ALA A 168 1.24 14.72 -8.00
N ILE A 169 0.69 15.29 -9.07
CA ILE A 169 0.70 14.68 -10.40
C ILE A 169 2.05 15.00 -11.06
N VAL A 170 3.04 14.16 -10.79
CA VAL A 170 4.38 14.29 -11.40
C VAL A 170 4.40 13.53 -12.72
N VAL A 171 4.66 14.24 -13.83
CA VAL A 171 4.90 13.60 -15.13
C VAL A 171 6.34 13.10 -15.16
N VAL A 172 6.53 11.81 -14.91
CA VAL A 172 7.86 11.17 -15.03
C VAL A 172 8.18 10.99 -16.52
N SER A 173 9.01 11.89 -17.07
CA SER A 173 9.57 11.82 -18.43
C SER A 173 11.02 11.30 -18.41
N LYS A 174 11.66 11.15 -19.58
CA LYS A 174 13.10 10.85 -19.64
C LYS A 174 13.96 11.95 -19.02
N GLU A 175 13.48 13.20 -18.99
CA GLU A 175 14.17 14.33 -18.38
C GLU A 175 13.92 14.44 -16.86
N GLN A 176 12.79 13.96 -16.35
CA GLN A 176 12.43 14.06 -14.94
C GLN A 176 12.52 12.69 -14.25
N GLN A 177 13.66 12.48 -13.58
CA GLN A 177 13.93 11.25 -12.83
C GLN A 177 12.93 11.04 -11.68
N PRO A 178 12.65 9.78 -11.31
CA PRO A 178 11.74 9.46 -10.20
C PRO A 178 12.26 10.05 -8.89
N ASP A 179 11.50 10.99 -8.33
CA ASP A 179 11.85 11.82 -7.18
C ASP A 179 11.89 11.07 -5.85
N LEU A 180 11.24 9.91 -5.78
CA LEU A 180 11.16 9.08 -4.58
C LEU A 180 12.02 7.80 -4.66
N ALA A 181 12.69 7.54 -5.78
CA ALA A 181 13.42 6.29 -5.99
C ALA A 181 14.55 6.06 -4.95
N SER A 182 15.17 7.13 -4.45
CA SER A 182 16.24 7.05 -3.44
C SER A 182 15.78 6.52 -2.08
N TYR A 183 14.48 6.56 -1.79
CA TYR A 183 13.93 6.08 -0.52
C TYR A 183 13.71 4.57 -0.49
N LEU A 184 13.77 3.89 -1.64
CA LEU A 184 13.64 2.45 -1.68
C LEU A 184 14.95 1.78 -1.29
N VAL A 185 14.99 1.26 -0.07
CA VAL A 185 16.13 0.49 0.44
C VAL A 185 16.26 -0.82 -0.36
N ASP A 186 17.43 -1.06 -0.99
CA ASP A 186 17.74 -2.35 -1.63
C ASP A 186 18.46 -3.26 -0.61
N MET A 187 17.83 -4.41 -0.33
CA MET A 187 18.29 -5.40 0.64
C MET A 187 19.65 -6.05 0.30
N SER A 188 20.20 -5.81 -0.89
CA SER A 188 21.49 -6.37 -1.33
C SER A 188 22.71 -5.59 -0.83
N THR A 189 22.52 -4.42 -0.20
CA THR A 189 23.64 -3.49 0.07
C THR A 189 23.94 -3.26 1.54
N GLU A 190 23.16 -3.79 2.48
CA GLU A 190 23.49 -3.72 3.91
C GLU A 190 24.20 -5.00 4.37
N CYS A 191 25.45 -5.14 3.94
CA CYS A 191 26.49 -5.86 4.65
C CYS A 191 27.74 -4.97 4.63
N ILE A 192 28.21 -4.52 5.81
CA ILE A 192 29.51 -3.83 6.04
C ILE A 192 29.47 -2.34 5.60
N THR A 193 29.73 -1.30 6.40
CA THR A 193 30.46 -1.10 7.66
C THR A 193 29.84 0.07 8.44
N LYS A 194 29.73 -0.08 9.77
CA LYS A 194 30.00 1.03 10.67
C LYS A 194 31.49 1.34 10.53
N ASP A 195 31.86 2.49 9.97
CA ASP A 195 32.92 3.36 10.49
C ASP A 195 33.22 4.55 9.56
N GLN A 196 33.31 5.70 10.23
CA GLN A 196 34.10 6.90 9.92
C GLN A 196 33.67 7.85 8.79
N ALA A 197 33.35 9.05 9.26
CA ALA A 197 33.48 10.32 8.57
C ALA A 197 34.88 10.48 7.95
N THR A 198 34.97 11.14 6.78
CA THR A 198 35.83 12.32 6.53
C THR A 198 35.40 12.96 5.21
N ILE A 199 35.27 14.28 5.25
CA ILE A 199 35.05 15.18 4.11
C ILE A 199 36.31 15.19 3.24
N GLU A 200 36.19 15.03 1.93
CA GLU A 200 37.10 15.74 1.02
C GLU A 200 36.51 15.96 -0.38
N THR A 201 36.69 17.19 -0.85
CA THR A 201 36.23 17.77 -2.10
C THR A 201 37.31 17.61 -3.17
N ARG A 202 37.01 17.08 -4.36
CA ARG A 202 37.69 17.57 -5.59
C ARG A 202 37.01 17.21 -6.92
N ALA A 203 36.66 18.28 -7.61
CA ALA A 203 36.56 18.56 -9.04
C ALA A 203 37.09 17.56 -10.11
N VAL A 204 36.23 17.37 -11.13
CA VAL A 204 36.44 17.47 -12.60
C VAL A 204 37.46 16.53 -13.26
N GLN A 205 37.00 15.68 -14.21
CA GLN A 205 37.33 15.77 -15.65
C GLN A 205 36.66 14.68 -16.50
N ALA A 206 36.28 15.08 -17.71
CA ALA A 206 35.61 14.33 -18.75
C ALA A 206 36.58 13.46 -19.59
N SER A 207 36.08 12.36 -20.18
CA SER A 207 36.43 11.92 -21.54
C SER A 207 35.64 10.66 -21.98
N LEU A 208 34.81 10.84 -23.00
CA LEU A 208 34.57 9.88 -24.10
C LEU A 208 35.50 10.34 -25.26
N PRO A 209 35.69 9.63 -26.41
CA PRO A 209 34.81 8.60 -27.00
C PRO A 209 35.53 7.42 -27.72
N VAL A 210 34.82 6.32 -28.02
CA VAL A 210 35.07 5.54 -29.26
C VAL A 210 33.75 4.99 -29.82
N ARG A 211 33.55 5.25 -31.10
CA ARG A 211 32.48 4.83 -32.01
C ARG A 211 33.02 3.70 -32.88
N ILE A 212 32.26 2.62 -33.07
CA ILE A 212 32.43 1.71 -34.22
C ILE A 212 31.08 1.57 -34.92
N GLN A 213 31.14 1.68 -36.24
CA GLN A 213 30.06 1.72 -37.22
C GLN A 213 30.19 0.50 -38.14
N GLY A 214 29.08 -0.09 -38.58
CA GLY A 214 29.00 -1.09 -39.65
C GLY A 214 27.60 -1.74 -39.65
N MET A 215 26.66 -1.21 -40.45
CA MET A 215 26.21 -1.73 -41.77
C MET A 215 25.42 -3.04 -41.62
N ASN A 216 24.08 -2.95 -41.59
CA ASN A 216 23.11 -3.06 -42.71
C ASN A 216 22.63 -4.51 -42.87
N ASP A 217 21.32 -4.73 -42.70
CA ASP A 217 20.51 -5.33 -43.76
C ASP A 217 19.01 -5.17 -43.48
N ASP A 218 18.34 -4.86 -44.59
CA ASP A 218 16.95 -4.51 -44.81
C ASP A 218 16.11 -5.77 -44.97
N VAL A 219 15.01 -5.92 -44.20
CA VAL A 219 13.83 -6.69 -44.64
C VAL A 219 12.58 -6.05 -44.06
N THR A 220 11.97 -5.17 -44.86
CA THR A 220 10.55 -4.89 -44.79
C THR A 220 9.72 -6.14 -45.12
N LYS A 221 8.71 -6.46 -44.31
CA LYS A 221 7.45 -7.03 -44.82
C LYS A 221 6.27 -6.68 -43.91
N SER A 222 5.27 -6.15 -44.59
CA SER A 222 4.00 -5.59 -44.14
C SER A 222 2.96 -6.68 -43.85
N VAL A 223 1.73 -6.28 -43.47
CA VAL A 223 0.45 -7.06 -43.45
C VAL A 223 0.22 -7.86 -42.15
N VAL A 224 -0.87 -7.79 -41.36
CA VAL A 224 -2.22 -7.19 -41.46
C VAL A 224 -2.89 -7.10 -40.06
N LYS A 225 -3.75 -6.10 -39.87
CA LYS A 225 -4.73 -6.00 -38.75
C LYS A 225 -5.95 -6.88 -39.03
N PRO A 226 -6.52 -7.61 -38.06
CA PRO A 226 -7.94 -7.94 -38.08
C PRO A 226 -8.75 -6.94 -37.23
N LYS A 227 -9.72 -6.30 -37.88
CA LYS A 227 -10.92 -5.71 -37.26
C LYS A 227 -12.03 -6.75 -37.31
N SER A 228 -12.70 -7.05 -36.19
CA SER A 228 -14.15 -7.25 -36.06
C SER A 228 -14.48 -7.75 -34.64
N LYS A 229 -15.18 -6.94 -33.84
CA LYS A 229 -16.62 -7.08 -33.52
C LYS A 229 -16.98 -8.36 -32.74
N ALA A 230 -17.12 -8.23 -31.42
CA ALA A 230 -18.29 -8.66 -30.63
C ALA A 230 -17.97 -8.41 -29.14
N SER A 231 -18.85 -7.68 -28.45
CA SER A 231 -18.85 -7.53 -27.00
C SER A 231 -19.40 -8.81 -26.36
N PRO A 232 -18.73 -9.43 -25.37
CA PRO A 232 -19.43 -10.32 -24.46
C PRO A 232 -20.18 -9.48 -23.44
N THR A 233 -21.50 -9.63 -23.42
CA THR A 233 -22.41 -9.08 -22.41
C THR A 233 -22.00 -9.58 -21.04
N ALA A 234 -21.67 -8.66 -20.11
CA ALA A 234 -21.39 -9.01 -18.73
C ALA A 234 -22.64 -9.65 -18.09
N PRO A 235 -22.53 -10.80 -17.39
CA PRO A 235 -23.64 -11.34 -16.63
C PRO A 235 -23.96 -10.36 -15.48
N GLN A 236 -25.23 -9.95 -15.40
CA GLN A 236 -25.74 -9.15 -14.30
C GLN A 236 -25.82 -10.05 -13.06
N MET A 237 -24.91 -9.85 -12.10
CA MET A 237 -25.08 -10.38 -10.75
C MET A 237 -25.82 -9.36 -9.90
N GLU A 238 -27.01 -9.72 -9.44
CA GLU A 238 -27.76 -8.96 -8.43
C GLU A 238 -27.01 -9.03 -7.10
N PHE A 239 -26.57 -7.87 -6.59
CA PHE A 239 -25.99 -7.75 -5.25
C PHE A 239 -27.10 -7.83 -4.20
N VAL A 240 -27.26 -9.01 -3.59
CA VAL A 240 -28.02 -9.15 -2.34
C VAL A 240 -27.18 -8.60 -1.20
N LYS A 241 -27.70 -7.59 -0.48
CA LYS A 241 -27.09 -7.08 0.76
C LYS A 241 -27.32 -8.09 1.90
N PRO A 242 -26.29 -8.67 2.53
CA PRO A 242 -26.49 -9.36 3.79
C PRO A 242 -26.26 -8.38 4.95
N ALA A 243 -27.25 -8.33 5.85
CA ALA A 243 -27.09 -7.72 7.16
C ALA A 243 -26.14 -8.58 8.00
N GLY A 244 -25.08 -7.97 8.54
CA GLY A 244 -24.31 -8.50 9.68
C GLY A 244 -23.43 -9.73 9.45
N ALA A 245 -23.08 -10.09 8.22
CA ALA A 245 -22.16 -11.20 7.95
C ALA A 245 -20.69 -10.76 7.95
N ASP A 246 -19.81 -11.61 8.47
CA ASP A 246 -18.35 -11.42 8.45
C ASP A 246 -17.87 -11.09 7.03
N VAL A 247 -17.45 -9.83 6.85
CA VAL A 247 -16.97 -9.29 5.58
C VAL A 247 -15.77 -10.08 5.09
N GLN A 248 -14.95 -10.65 5.99
CA GLN A 248 -13.80 -11.47 5.61
C GLN A 248 -14.24 -12.80 4.99
N ALA A 249 -15.16 -13.51 5.63
CA ALA A 249 -15.72 -14.75 5.10
C ALA A 249 -16.42 -14.53 3.75
N THR A 250 -17.16 -13.42 3.61
CA THR A 250 -17.88 -13.08 2.38
C THR A 250 -16.92 -12.75 1.24
N THR A 251 -15.87 -11.96 1.51
CA THR A 251 -14.85 -11.62 0.50
C THR A 251 -14.09 -12.87 0.04
N LYS A 252 -13.76 -13.77 0.98
CA LYS A 252 -13.09 -15.03 0.68
C LYS A 252 -13.96 -15.96 -0.16
N SER A 253 -15.26 -16.05 0.16
CA SER A 253 -16.22 -16.83 -0.63
C SER A 253 -16.37 -16.31 -2.06
N ILE A 254 -16.41 -14.98 -2.24
CA ILE A 254 -16.48 -14.36 -3.58
C ILE A 254 -15.20 -14.65 -4.36
N LEU A 255 -14.03 -14.59 -3.71
CA LEU A 255 -12.76 -14.92 -4.34
C LEU A 255 -12.72 -16.40 -4.76
N ASP A 256 -13.14 -17.31 -3.89
CA ASP A 256 -13.16 -18.75 -4.18
C ASP A 256 -14.14 -19.06 -5.34
N GLU A 257 -15.30 -18.42 -5.37
CA GLU A 257 -16.28 -18.56 -6.45
C GLU A 257 -15.75 -18.01 -7.78
N PHE A 258 -15.12 -16.84 -7.76
CA PHE A 258 -14.49 -16.25 -8.95
C PHE A 258 -13.31 -17.10 -9.46
N LEU A 259 -12.43 -17.56 -8.57
CA LEU A 259 -11.32 -18.44 -8.91
C LEU A 259 -11.82 -19.77 -9.47
N SER A 260 -12.90 -20.32 -8.91
CA SER A 260 -13.56 -21.52 -9.43
C SER A 260 -14.15 -21.29 -10.83
N ALA A 261 -14.79 -20.15 -11.07
CA ALA A 261 -15.33 -19.78 -12.38
C ALA A 261 -14.23 -19.60 -13.43
N VAL A 262 -13.16 -18.88 -13.09
CA VAL A 262 -11.97 -18.72 -13.96
C VAL A 262 -11.32 -20.08 -14.23
N GLN A 263 -11.22 -20.94 -13.22
CA GLN A 263 -10.67 -22.29 -13.38
C GLN A 263 -11.53 -23.17 -14.28
N LYS A 264 -12.85 -23.01 -14.23
CA LYS A 264 -13.80 -23.72 -15.09
C LYS A 264 -13.69 -23.27 -16.55
N GLU A 265 -13.59 -21.97 -16.81
CA GLU A 265 -13.31 -21.47 -18.17
C GLU A 265 -11.93 -21.88 -18.68
N PHE A 266 -10.92 -21.90 -17.80
CA PHE A 266 -9.58 -22.34 -18.19
C PHE A 266 -9.52 -23.85 -18.46
N GLN A 267 -10.24 -24.68 -17.70
CA GLN A 267 -10.37 -26.12 -17.97
C GLN A 267 -11.04 -26.40 -19.33
N VAL A 268 -12.05 -25.62 -19.69
CA VAL A 268 -12.67 -25.67 -21.02
C VAL A 268 -11.64 -25.32 -22.11
N THR A 269 -10.78 -24.34 -21.84
CA THR A 269 -9.70 -23.96 -22.77
C THR A 269 -8.61 -25.04 -22.85
N SER A 270 -8.26 -25.68 -21.73
CA SER A 270 -7.32 -26.81 -21.68
C SER A 270 -7.85 -28.06 -22.40
N GLN A 271 -9.14 -28.37 -22.33
CA GLN A 271 -9.76 -29.44 -23.12
C GLN A 271 -9.77 -29.14 -24.63
N VAL A 272 -9.81 -27.87 -25.02
CA VAL A 272 -9.63 -27.45 -26.42
C VAL A 272 -8.15 -27.55 -26.85
N VAL A 273 -7.21 -27.37 -25.92
CA VAL A 273 -5.75 -27.47 -26.13
C VAL A 273 -5.24 -28.92 -26.03
N GLU A 274 -5.96 -29.86 -25.42
CA GLU A 274 -5.62 -31.30 -25.38
C GLU A 274 -5.58 -31.96 -26.78
N LYS A 275 -6.04 -31.27 -27.83
CA LYS A 275 -5.76 -31.68 -29.22
C LYS A 275 -4.34 -31.33 -29.71
N GLN A 276 -3.54 -30.61 -28.92
CA GLN A 276 -2.14 -30.27 -29.16
C GLN A 276 -1.34 -30.21 -27.84
N GLY A 277 -0.91 -31.39 -27.34
CA GLY A 277 0.25 -31.55 -26.44
C GLY A 277 0.02 -31.35 -24.93
N GLU A 278 0.08 -32.45 -24.18
CA GLU A 278 -0.10 -32.54 -22.71
C GLU A 278 0.90 -31.70 -21.87
N GLU A 279 2.05 -31.33 -22.44
CA GLU A 279 3.12 -30.62 -21.71
C GLU A 279 2.83 -29.11 -21.57
N VAL A 280 2.05 -28.52 -22.48
CA VAL A 280 1.76 -27.08 -22.49
C VAL A 280 0.69 -26.69 -21.47
N ALA A 281 -0.29 -27.58 -21.21
CA ALA A 281 -1.44 -27.32 -20.34
C ALA A 281 -1.07 -27.27 -18.84
N THR A 282 -0.12 -28.11 -18.39
CA THR A 282 0.31 -28.15 -16.98
C THR A 282 1.25 -27.00 -16.63
N VAL A 283 2.16 -26.65 -17.55
CA VAL A 283 3.09 -25.52 -17.40
C VAL A 283 2.34 -24.18 -17.46
N THR A 284 1.36 -24.02 -18.33
CA THR A 284 0.51 -22.81 -18.34
C THR A 284 -0.37 -22.72 -17.11
N SER A 285 -1.00 -23.83 -16.67
CA SER A 285 -1.89 -23.87 -15.50
C SER A 285 -1.26 -23.36 -14.21
N ASN A 286 -0.06 -23.85 -13.92
CA ASN A 286 0.67 -23.43 -12.72
C ASN A 286 1.27 -22.03 -12.87
N SER A 287 1.67 -21.63 -14.09
CA SER A 287 2.24 -20.30 -14.35
C SER A 287 1.20 -19.18 -14.21
N TRP A 288 -0.02 -19.35 -14.71
CA TRP A 288 -1.04 -18.31 -14.58
C TRP A 288 -1.56 -18.19 -13.15
N ARG A 289 -1.71 -19.30 -12.40
CA ARG A 289 -2.11 -19.23 -10.98
C ARG A 289 -1.12 -18.43 -10.14
N GLN A 290 0.18 -18.69 -10.32
CA GLN A 290 1.26 -17.96 -9.64
C GLN A 290 1.28 -16.45 -10.00
N ARG A 291 0.71 -16.06 -11.14
CA ARG A 291 0.69 -14.67 -11.61
C ARG A 291 -0.62 -13.94 -11.29
N LEU A 292 -1.76 -14.59 -11.46
CA LEU A 292 -3.09 -13.98 -11.35
C LEU A 292 -3.61 -13.96 -9.91
N VAL A 293 -3.36 -15.00 -9.12
CA VAL A 293 -3.87 -15.06 -7.73
C VAL A 293 -3.35 -13.87 -6.90
N PRO A 294 -2.04 -13.54 -6.91
CA PRO A 294 -1.56 -12.37 -6.15
C PRO A 294 -2.10 -11.04 -6.66
N GLU A 295 -2.44 -10.93 -7.96
CA GLU A 295 -3.06 -9.72 -8.53
C GLU A 295 -4.51 -9.57 -8.07
N LEU A 296 -5.28 -10.66 -8.07
CA LEU A 296 -6.66 -10.69 -7.57
C LEU A 296 -6.72 -10.41 -6.07
N GLU A 297 -5.85 -11.04 -5.28
CA GLU A 297 -5.73 -10.76 -3.85
C GLU A 297 -5.39 -9.29 -3.61
N SER A 298 -4.41 -8.74 -4.33
CA SER A 298 -4.11 -7.31 -4.22
C SER A 298 -5.30 -6.43 -4.62
N MET A 299 -6.07 -6.82 -5.63
CA MET A 299 -7.22 -6.05 -6.09
C MET A 299 -8.34 -6.04 -5.04
N LEU A 300 -8.61 -7.20 -4.42
CA LEU A 300 -9.58 -7.31 -3.33
C LEU A 300 -9.14 -6.53 -2.10
N VAL A 301 -7.86 -6.61 -1.72
CA VAL A 301 -7.33 -5.79 -0.62
C VAL A 301 -7.43 -4.30 -0.96
N ALA A 302 -7.16 -3.91 -2.21
CA ALA A 302 -7.34 -2.53 -2.66
C ALA A 302 -8.80 -2.08 -2.59
N PHE A 303 -9.76 -2.90 -3.04
CA PHE A 303 -11.19 -2.59 -2.93
C PHE A 303 -11.64 -2.49 -1.48
N LYS A 304 -11.18 -3.39 -0.61
CA LYS A 304 -11.44 -3.35 0.83
C LYS A 304 -10.90 -2.06 1.45
N ASN A 305 -9.67 -1.66 1.11
CA ASN A 305 -9.06 -0.43 1.63
C ASN A 305 -9.71 0.83 1.07
N ALA A 306 -10.19 0.80 -0.19
CA ALA A 306 -10.94 1.89 -0.79
C ALA A 306 -12.28 2.08 -0.10
N ALA A 307 -13.04 0.99 0.09
CA ALA A 307 -14.25 0.99 0.91
C ALA A 307 -13.96 1.47 2.34
N TYR A 308 -12.80 1.08 2.91
CA TYR A 308 -12.36 1.54 4.21
C TYR A 308 -12.08 3.05 4.25
N THR A 309 -11.69 3.68 3.15
CA THR A 309 -11.43 5.13 3.14
C THR A 309 -12.71 5.91 2.91
N GLU A 310 -13.51 5.50 1.93
CA GLU A 310 -14.75 6.17 1.55
C GLU A 310 -15.78 6.14 2.67
N GLY A 311 -15.92 5.00 3.36
CA GLY A 311 -16.81 4.88 4.51
C GLY A 311 -16.44 5.80 5.67
N PHE A 312 -15.15 6.11 5.86
CA PHE A 312 -14.68 7.01 6.92
C PHE A 312 -15.09 8.43 6.63
N VAL A 313 -14.88 8.85 5.38
CA VAL A 313 -15.24 10.18 4.91
C VAL A 313 -16.76 10.35 4.95
N ALA A 314 -17.52 9.34 4.54
CA ALA A 314 -18.98 9.32 4.63
C ALA A 314 -19.47 9.36 6.09
N GLY A 315 -18.82 8.62 7.00
CA GLY A 315 -19.09 8.63 8.44
C GLY A 315 -18.82 9.98 9.09
N ILE A 316 -17.68 10.63 8.78
CA ILE A 316 -17.42 12.00 9.22
C ILE A 316 -18.50 12.96 8.73
N ALA A 317 -18.89 12.84 7.45
CA ALA A 317 -19.90 13.69 6.84
C ALA A 317 -21.34 13.43 7.36
N SER A 318 -21.61 12.26 7.92
CA SER A 318 -22.89 11.92 8.56
C SER A 318 -22.93 12.42 10.01
N CYS A 319 -21.84 12.26 10.77
CA CYS A 319 -21.69 12.82 12.11
C CYS A 319 -21.81 14.35 12.13
N SER A 320 -21.22 15.04 11.16
CA SER A 320 -21.33 16.50 11.04
C SER A 320 -22.75 16.96 10.70
N ARG A 321 -23.47 16.23 9.83
CA ARG A 321 -24.88 16.48 9.49
C ARG A 321 -25.85 16.21 10.64
N ALA A 322 -25.57 15.20 11.48
CA ALA A 322 -26.39 14.90 12.65
C ALA A 322 -26.33 16.02 13.70
N LYS A 323 -25.17 16.66 13.88
CA LYS A 323 -25.00 17.80 14.80
C LYS A 323 -25.73 19.06 14.32
N GLY A 324 -25.85 19.28 13.01
CA GLY A 324 -26.58 20.43 12.44
C GLY A 324 -28.10 20.36 12.57
N LYS A 325 -28.68 19.19 12.89
CA LYS A 325 -30.13 19.00 13.07
C LYS A 325 -30.60 19.01 14.54
N GLY A 326 -29.67 19.18 15.49
CA GLY A 326 -29.96 19.25 16.94
C GLY A 326 -29.93 20.66 17.53
N GLN A 327 -29.76 21.70 16.70
CA GLN A 327 -29.83 23.11 17.10
C GLN A 327 -30.84 23.84 16.21
N THR A 328 -32.12 23.55 16.40
CA THR A 328 -33.26 24.40 16.02
C THR A 328 -34.38 24.19 17.01
#